data_AF-A0A382H328-F1
#
_entry.id   AF-A0A382H328-F1
#
_cell.length_a   1.000
_cell.length_b   1.000
_cell.length_c   1.000
_cell.angle_alpha   90.00
_cell.angle_beta   90.00
_cell.angle_gamma   90.00
#
_symmetry.space_group_name_H-M   'P 1'
#
loop_
_entity.id
_entity.type
_entity.pdbx_description
1 polymer ?
#
loop_
_entity_poly.entity_id
_entity_poly.type
_entity_poly.pdbx_seq_one_letter_code
_entity_poly.pdbx_strand_id
1 'polypeptide(L)'
;MNTIKIENFGIGTNSSPFVVGEAGINHNGEISKALEMIEVAKKTGLNAIKFQTFKASEFIVDTTQTYTYKSQGKEITESMFEMFERCEFSKEEWHK
;
A
#
# COMPACT_ATOMS: atom_id res chain seq x y z
N MET A 1 15.52 9.00 26.05
CA MET A 1 14.55 8.33 25.17
C MET A 1 14.81 8.82 23.75
N ASN A 2 14.90 7.91 22.79
CA ASN A 2 15.25 8.26 21.41
C ASN A 2 13.99 8.71 20.66
N THR A 3 14.07 9.87 20.00
CA THR A 3 13.04 10.37 19.10
C THR A 3 13.55 10.20 17.67
N ILE A 4 12.73 9.62 16.80
CA ILE A 4 12.97 9.54 15.36
C ILE A 4 12.19 10.66 14.69
N LYS A 5 12.74 11.27 13.64
CA LYS A 5 12.07 12.32 12.89
C LYS A 5 11.75 11.82 11.48
N ILE A 6 10.48 11.95 11.08
CA ILE A 6 10.03 11.76 9.69
C ILE A 6 9.43 13.10 9.26
N GLU A 7 10.06 13.76 8.28
CA GLU A 7 9.71 15.12 7.87
C GLU A 7 9.56 16.05 9.09
N ASN A 8 8.37 16.60 9.32
CA ASN A 8 8.09 17.53 10.41
C ASN A 8 7.59 16.85 11.69
N PHE A 9 7.54 15.51 11.72
CA PHE A 9 6.96 14.74 12.81
C PHE A 9 8.05 14.09 13.67
N GLY A 10 8.02 14.39 14.97
CA GLY A 10 8.77 13.63 15.98
C GLY A 10 7.99 12.39 16.39
N ILE A 11 8.65 11.24 16.39
CA ILE A 11 8.09 9.94 16.75
C ILE A 11 8.87 9.42 17.96
N GLY A 12 8.18 9.27 19.08
CA GLY A 12 8.74 8.83 20.34
C GLY A 12 7.69 8.80 21.43
N THR A 13 8.06 8.35 22.62
CA THR A 13 7.14 8.15 23.76
C THR A 13 6.47 9.43 24.27
N ASN A 14 7.05 10.60 23.99
CA ASN A 14 6.55 11.90 24.42
C ASN A 14 5.87 12.69 23.28
N SER A 15 5.63 12.06 22.14
CA SER A 15 4.99 12.68 20.97
C SER A 15 3.60 12.08 20.75
N SER A 16 2.73 12.81 20.06
CA SER A 16 1.44 12.25 19.61
C SER A 16 1.68 11.03 18.70
N PRO A 17 0.77 10.04 18.70
CA PRO A 17 0.88 8.89 17.80
C PRO A 17 1.01 9.32 16.33
N PHE A 18 1.96 8.71 15.63
CA PHE A 18 2.13 8.91 14.20
C PHE A 18 1.30 7.86 13.46
N VAL A 19 0.22 8.30 12.81
CA VAL A 19 -0.75 7.42 12.16
C VAL A 19 -0.45 7.33 10.67
N VAL A 20 -0.27 6.10 10.19
CA VAL A 20 -0.03 5.79 8.79
C VAL A 20 -1.22 5.04 8.22
N GLY A 21 -1.81 5.55 7.15
CA GLY A 21 -2.78 4.82 6.35
C GLY A 21 -2.07 3.82 5.45
N GLU A 22 -2.26 2.52 5.68
CA GLU A 22 -1.74 1.49 4.78
C GLU A 22 -2.66 1.36 3.56
N ALA A 23 -2.25 1.92 2.43
CA ALA A 23 -2.92 1.71 1.14
C ALA A 23 -2.61 0.30 0.60
N GLY A 24 -1.39 -0.18 0.79
CA GLY A 24 -0.96 -1.49 0.31
C GLY A 24 -1.18 -1.62 -1.20
N ILE A 25 -1.95 -2.65 -1.59
CA ILE A 25 -2.39 -2.89 -2.98
C ILE A 25 -3.87 -2.53 -3.23
N ASN A 26 -4.54 -1.83 -2.30
CA ASN A 26 -5.99 -1.55 -2.39
C ASN A 26 -6.37 -0.66 -3.59
N HIS A 27 -5.39 -0.04 -4.26
CA HIS A 27 -5.57 0.70 -5.50
C HIS A 27 -5.80 -0.21 -6.72
N ASN A 28 -5.61 -1.53 -6.60
CA ASN A 28 -5.82 -2.52 -7.66
C ASN A 28 -5.07 -2.21 -8.97
N GLY A 29 -3.88 -1.60 -8.88
CA GLY A 29 -3.11 -1.16 -10.05
C GLY A 29 -3.62 0.12 -10.73
N GLU A 30 -4.66 0.77 -10.20
CA GLU A 30 -5.21 2.00 -10.80
C GLU A 30 -4.60 3.24 -10.14
N ILE A 31 -3.78 3.99 -10.88
CA ILE A 31 -3.14 5.22 -10.38
C ILE A 31 -4.14 6.28 -9.92
N SER A 32 -5.30 6.38 -10.58
CA SER A 32 -6.39 7.27 -10.17
C SER A 32 -6.90 6.97 -8.77
N LYS A 33 -7.05 5.68 -8.41
CA LYS A 33 -7.45 5.26 -7.06
C LYS A 33 -6.38 5.57 -6.02
N ALA A 34 -5.10 5.37 -6.36
CA ALA A 34 -4.01 5.74 -5.46
C ALA A 34 -4.01 7.26 -5.15
N LEU A 35 -4.24 8.10 -6.16
CA LEU A 35 -4.36 9.55 -5.98
C LEU A 35 -5.59 9.93 -5.13
N GLU A 36 -6.73 9.26 -5.34
CA GLU A 36 -7.92 9.45 -4.49
C GLU A 36 -7.65 9.06 -3.03
N MET A 37 -6.94 7.94 -2.80
CA MET A 37 -6.55 7.51 -1.47
C MET A 37 -5.65 8.53 -0.76
N ILE A 38 -4.71 9.15 -1.49
CA ILE A 38 -3.85 10.24 -0.96
C ILE A 38 -4.71 11.43 -0.52
N GLU A 39 -5.67 11.82 -1.35
CA GLU A 39 -6.57 12.93 -1.05
C GLU A 39 -7.43 12.65 0.19
N VAL A 40 -7.97 11.43 0.32
CA VAL A 40 -8.72 11.01 1.51
C VAL A 40 -7.83 10.97 2.75
N ALA A 41 -6.63 10.39 2.66
CA ALA A 41 -5.67 10.34 3.77
C ALA A 41 -5.34 11.74 4.31
N LYS A 42 -5.14 12.69 3.40
CA LYS A 42 -4.90 14.10 3.76
C LYS A 42 -6.12 14.73 4.45
N LYS A 43 -7.33 14.51 3.92
CA LYS A 43 -8.58 15.02 4.51
C LYS A 43 -8.84 14.45 5.91
N THR A 44 -8.48 13.20 6.16
CA THR A 44 -8.65 12.53 7.46
C THR A 44 -7.60 12.98 8.50
N GLY A 45 -6.55 13.69 8.09
CA GLY A 45 -5.49 14.14 8.99
C GLY A 45 -4.48 13.05 9.34
N LEU A 46 -4.29 12.04 8.46
CA LEU A 46 -3.22 11.07 8.61
C LEU A 46 -1.86 11.76 8.49
N ASN A 47 -0.88 11.28 9.25
CA ASN A 47 0.48 11.81 9.17
C ASN A 47 1.18 11.34 7.88
N ALA A 48 0.89 10.13 7.43
CA ALA A 48 1.37 9.57 6.18
C ALA A 48 0.38 8.56 5.59
N ILE A 49 0.53 8.30 4.29
CA ILE A 49 -0.05 7.17 3.59
C ILE A 49 1.10 6.32 3.03
N LYS A 50 1.00 4.99 3.15
CA LYS A 50 2.04 4.06 2.71
C LYS A 50 1.49 3.14 1.62
N PHE A 51 2.22 3.04 0.52
CA PHE A 51 1.98 2.08 -0.55
C PHE A 51 3.06 0.98 -0.53
N GLN A 52 2.82 -0.12 -1.24
CA GLN A 52 3.79 -1.20 -1.39
C GLN A 52 4.47 -1.06 -2.75
N THR A 53 5.79 -0.93 -2.74
CA THR A 53 6.62 -0.92 -3.95
C THR A 53 7.26 -2.28 -4.12
N PHE A 54 6.94 -2.98 -5.21
CA PHE A 54 7.46 -4.30 -5.52
C PHE A 54 7.44 -4.52 -7.04
N LYS A 55 8.19 -5.55 -7.47
CA LYS A 55 7.96 -6.24 -8.73
C LYS A 55 7.50 -7.66 -8.40
N ALA A 56 6.36 -8.08 -8.95
CA ALA A 56 5.79 -9.39 -8.63
C ALA A 56 6.78 -10.53 -8.90
N SER A 57 7.56 -10.41 -9.99
CA SER A 57 8.63 -11.33 -10.37
C SER A 57 9.84 -11.36 -9.42
N GLU A 58 10.03 -10.34 -8.58
CA GLU A 58 11.12 -10.29 -7.59
C GLU A 58 10.65 -10.75 -6.19
N PHE A 59 9.35 -10.69 -5.93
CA PHE A 59 8.75 -10.94 -4.62
C PHE A 59 8.08 -12.32 -4.51
N ILE A 60 7.47 -12.81 -5.59
CA ILE A 60 6.77 -14.11 -5.63
C ILE A 60 7.69 -15.17 -6.21
N VAL A 61 8.19 -16.07 -5.37
CA VAL A 61 9.10 -17.16 -5.77
C VAL A 61 8.35 -18.33 -6.39
N ASP A 62 7.22 -18.72 -5.79
CA ASP A 62 6.36 -19.79 -6.31
C ASP A 62 5.22 -19.19 -7.12
N THR A 63 5.36 -19.19 -8.44
CA THR A 63 4.34 -18.66 -9.36
C THR A 63 3.09 -19.54 -9.46
N THR A 64 3.11 -20.75 -8.87
CA THR A 64 1.94 -21.64 -8.82
C THR A 64 1.09 -21.40 -7.58
N GLN A 65 1.59 -20.63 -6.62
CA GLN A 65 0.90 -20.31 -5.39
C GLN A 65 -0.39 -19.54 -5.66
N THR A 66 -1.49 -20.04 -5.11
CA THR A 66 -2.80 -19.38 -5.15
C THR A 66 -3.15 -18.77 -3.80
N TYR A 67 -4.07 -17.81 -3.82
CA TYR A 67 -4.61 -17.18 -2.64
C TYR A 67 -6.13 -17.16 -2.69
N THR A 68 -6.77 -17.57 -1.59
CA THR A 68 -8.22 -17.55 -1.44
C THR A 68 -8.62 -16.43 -0.49
N TYR A 69 -9.50 -15.54 -0.96
CA TYR A 69 -10.01 -14.42 -0.17
C TYR A 69 -11.47 -14.15 -0.46
N LYS A 70 -12.09 -13.33 0.41
CA LYS A 70 -13.48 -12.90 0.24
C LYS A 70 -13.53 -11.46 -0.24
N SER A 71 -14.26 -11.24 -1.33
CA SER A 71 -14.50 -9.91 -1.89
C SER A 71 -15.95 -9.81 -2.34
N GLN A 72 -16.62 -8.74 -1.92
CA GLN A 72 -18.03 -8.46 -2.28
C GLN A 72 -18.96 -9.65 -2.01
N GLY A 73 -18.73 -10.37 -0.90
CA GLY A 73 -19.52 -11.54 -0.51
C GLY A 73 -19.24 -12.83 -1.30
N LYS A 74 -18.28 -12.82 -2.23
CA LYS A 74 -17.85 -14.00 -2.99
C LYS A 74 -16.48 -14.47 -2.49
N GLU A 75 -16.29 -15.77 -2.51
CA GLU A 75 -14.97 -16.38 -2.33
C GLU A 75 -14.27 -16.46 -3.69
N ILE A 76 -13.06 -15.94 -3.75
CA ILE A 76 -12.22 -15.86 -4.95
C ILE A 76 -10.95 -16.63 -4.65
N THR A 77 -10.55 -17.51 -5.56
CA THR A 77 -9.23 -18.16 -5.55
C THR A 77 -8.55 -17.86 -6.87
N GLU A 78 -7.34 -17.30 -6.81
CA GLU A 78 -6.58 -16.92 -7.99
C GLU A 78 -5.06 -17.03 -7.75
N SER A 79 -4.27 -16.87 -8.82
CA SER A 79 -2.81 -16.84 -8.75
C SER A 79 -2.33 -15.63 -7.94
N MET A 80 -1.46 -15.89 -6.97
CA MET A 80 -0.84 -14.82 -6.20
C MET A 80 0.07 -13.96 -7.08
N PHE A 81 0.79 -14.58 -8.02
CA PHE A 81 1.64 -13.88 -8.97
C PHE A 81 0.83 -12.87 -9.80
N GLU A 82 -0.25 -13.31 -10.44
CA GLU A 82 -1.11 -12.45 -11.28
C GLU A 82 -1.79 -11.34 -10.45
N MET A 83 -2.14 -11.65 -9.20
CA MET A 83 -2.71 -10.66 -8.26
C MET A 83 -1.74 -9.54 -7.92
N PHE A 84 -0.47 -9.85 -7.63
CA PHE A 84 0.51 -8.82 -7.35
C PHE A 84 0.94 -8.12 -8.64
N GLU A 85 1.12 -8.84 -9.75
CA GLU A 85 1.52 -8.27 -11.04
C GLU A 85 0.53 -7.22 -11.53
N ARG A 86 -0.78 -7.43 -11.40
CA ARG A 86 -1.76 -6.39 -11.77
C ARG A 86 -1.77 -5.18 -10.82
N CYS A 87 -1.20 -5.32 -9.64
CA CYS A 87 -1.20 -4.29 -8.59
C CYS A 87 0.12 -3.53 -8.49
N GLU A 88 1.16 -3.90 -9.23
CA GLU A 88 2.42 -3.13 -9.24
C GLU A 88 2.27 -1.87 -10.10
N PHE A 89 2.96 -0.80 -9.71
CA PHE A 89 3.06 0.40 -10.54
C PHE A 89 4.35 0.41 -11.36
N SER A 90 4.26 0.96 -12.56
CA SER A 90 5.42 1.33 -13.36
C SER A 90 6.23 2.43 -12.69
N LYS A 91 7.50 2.61 -13.11
CA LYS A 91 8.33 3.72 -12.61
C LYS A 91 7.71 5.07 -12.92
N GLU A 92 7.07 5.21 -14.09
CA GLU A 92 6.41 6.47 -14.49
C GLU A 92 5.23 6.80 -13.58
N GLU A 93 4.42 5.80 -13.20
CA GLU A 93 3.31 5.99 -12.27
C GLU A 93 3.78 6.39 -10.87
N TRP A 94 4.91 5.84 -10.39
CA TRP A 94 5.51 6.27 -9.13
C TRP A 94 6.05 7.71 -9.14
N HIS A 95 6.30 8.27 -10.33
CA HIS A 95 6.84 9.62 -10.50
C HIS A 95 5.79 10.65 -10.97
N LYS A 96 4.52 10.25 -11.11
CA LYS A 96 3.41 11.18 -11.33
C LYS A 96 3.00 11.90 -10.05
#